data_AF-A0A7S4SDZ0-F1
#
_entry.id   AF-A0A7S4SDZ0-F1
#
_cell.length_a   1.000
_cell.length_b   1.000
_cell.length_c   1.000
_cell.angle_alpha   90.00
_cell.angle_beta   90.00
_cell.angle_gamma   90.00
#
_symmetry.space_group_name_H-M   'P 1'
#
loop_
_entity.id
_entity.type
_entity.pdbx_description
1 polymer ?
#
loop_
_entity_poly.entity_id
_entity_poly.type
_entity_poly.pdbx_seq_one_letter_code
_entity_poly.pdbx_strand_id
1 'polypeptide(L)'
;GLPGMDDGSIRRVLSAVAPAVPRHYVVMEVKSNLVAAERQETLKRFDLPHFKKVATVVMGEPSEEYKQKQLEKRLQEKQAKSDVEWKAKKDEENRKKEVEKRQKQLAEMRRKADEARKKAAEDAKRKREEELKRKEAEKKAKEEAEKKAKEGAEKEGEEAKEEPKPEEAEEVKEEKKEEQPKEEVKEEEEEEEKKDEEEEKAE
;
A
#
# COMPACT_ATOMS: atom_id res chain seq x y z
N GLY A 1 1.11 -35.26 29.05
CA GLY A 1 -0.02 -35.05 29.97
C GLY A 1 -0.63 -36.38 30.34
N LEU A 2 -1.35 -36.45 31.45
CA LEU A 2 -2.10 -37.64 31.84
C LEU A 2 -3.46 -37.59 31.11
N PRO A 3 -3.78 -38.55 30.21
CA PRO A 3 -4.92 -38.43 29.29
C PRO A 3 -6.28 -38.12 29.93
N GLY A 4 -6.52 -38.53 31.18
CA GLY A 4 -7.79 -38.25 31.89
C GLY A 4 -7.82 -36.97 32.74
N MET A 5 -6.66 -36.34 32.97
CA MET A 5 -6.58 -35.06 33.68
C MET A 5 -6.75 -33.89 32.71
N ASP A 6 -6.17 -34.00 31.52
CA ASP A 6 -6.15 -32.92 30.54
C ASP A 6 -7.51 -32.74 29.83
N ASP A 7 -8.28 -33.81 29.65
CA ASP A 7 -9.61 -33.79 29.02
C ASP A 7 -10.76 -33.50 30.01
N GLY A 8 -10.43 -33.41 31.31
CA GLY A 8 -11.39 -33.20 32.39
C GLY A 8 -12.34 -34.37 32.64
N SER A 9 -12.11 -35.55 32.06
CA SER A 9 -12.95 -36.74 32.26
C SER A 9 -12.99 -37.17 33.71
N ILE A 10 -11.85 -37.17 34.41
CA ILE A 10 -11.76 -37.48 35.84
C ILE A 10 -12.62 -36.51 36.65
N ARG A 11 -12.62 -35.21 36.31
CA ARG A 11 -13.46 -34.22 36.99
C ARG A 11 -14.95 -34.48 36.78
N ARG A 12 -15.37 -34.92 35.59
CA ARG A 12 -16.77 -35.30 35.32
C ARG A 12 -17.20 -36.50 36.16
N VAL A 13 -16.37 -37.55 36.19
CA VAL A 13 -16.64 -38.76 36.99
C VAL A 13 -16.68 -38.42 38.49
N LEU A 14 -15.70 -37.67 38.99
CA LEU A 14 -15.69 -37.21 40.39
C LEU A 14 -16.92 -36.36 40.71
N SER A 15 -17.33 -35.46 39.82
CA SER A 15 -18.52 -34.62 40.03
C SER A 15 -19.82 -35.43 40.08
N ALA A 16 -19.88 -36.54 39.35
CA ALA A 16 -21.05 -37.43 39.35
C ALA A 16 -21.09 -38.34 40.59
N VAL A 17 -19.94 -38.81 41.07
CA VAL A 17 -19.85 -39.74 42.20
C VAL A 17 -19.79 -39.01 43.55
N ALA A 18 -19.27 -37.78 43.61
CA ALA A 18 -19.06 -37.04 44.86
C ALA A 18 -20.32 -36.91 45.75
N PRO A 19 -21.52 -36.65 45.21
CA PRO A 19 -22.73 -36.59 46.04
C PRO A 19 -23.15 -37.93 46.66
N ALA A 20 -22.73 -39.06 46.11
CA ALA A 20 -23.14 -40.38 46.59
C ALA A 20 -22.36 -40.84 47.84
N VAL A 21 -21.21 -40.20 48.11
CA VAL A 21 -20.30 -40.63 49.18
C VAL A 21 -20.33 -39.60 50.32
N PRO A 22 -20.67 -39.97 51.57
CA PRO A 22 -20.78 -39.04 52.70
C PRO A 22 -19.40 -38.65 53.25
N ARG A 23 -18.65 -37.89 52.46
CA ARG A 23 -17.33 -37.35 52.81
C ARG A 23 -17.34 -35.82 52.72
N HIS A 24 -16.42 -35.19 53.44
CA HIS A 24 -16.18 -33.76 53.27
C HIS A 24 -15.56 -33.51 51.88
N TYR A 25 -16.21 -32.69 51.07
CA TYR A 25 -15.78 -32.36 49.71
C TYR A 25 -15.53 -30.86 49.57
N VAL A 26 -14.43 -30.49 48.91
CA VAL A 26 -14.08 -29.11 48.61
C VAL A 26 -14.01 -28.94 47.10
N VAL A 27 -14.94 -28.15 46.55
CA VAL A 27 -15.01 -27.84 45.11
C VAL A 27 -14.21 -26.56 44.83
N MET A 28 -12.95 -26.71 44.42
CA MET A 28 -12.07 -25.58 44.09
C MET A 28 -12.18 -25.21 42.61
N GLU A 29 -13.28 -24.58 42.23
CA GLU A 29 -13.49 -24.09 40.86
C GLU A 29 -13.37 -22.56 40.80
N VAL A 30 -12.68 -22.02 39.80
CA VAL A 30 -12.48 -20.56 39.68
C VAL A 30 -13.73 -19.91 39.09
N LYS A 31 -14.20 -20.37 37.92
CA LYS A 31 -15.31 -19.73 37.20
C LYS A 31 -16.66 -19.89 37.92
N SER A 32 -17.05 -21.12 38.23
CA SER A 32 -18.38 -21.44 38.77
C SER A 32 -18.61 -20.90 40.18
N ASN A 33 -17.53 -20.70 40.97
CA ASN A 33 -17.65 -20.06 42.28
C ASN A 33 -17.89 -18.55 42.19
N LEU A 34 -17.39 -17.89 41.14
CA LEU A 34 -17.60 -16.45 40.90
C LEU A 34 -19.00 -16.15 40.35
N VAL A 35 -19.62 -17.10 39.63
CA VAL A 35 -20.97 -16.94 39.08
C VAL A 35 -22.02 -17.51 40.03
N ALA A 36 -22.90 -16.66 40.57
CA ALA A 36 -23.89 -17.07 41.56
C ALA A 36 -24.82 -18.21 41.09
N ALA A 37 -25.23 -18.20 39.82
CA ALA A 37 -26.09 -19.22 39.23
C ALA A 37 -25.39 -20.60 39.16
N GLU A 38 -24.18 -20.65 38.61
CA GLU A 38 -23.38 -21.89 38.51
C GLU A 38 -23.06 -22.47 39.90
N ARG A 39 -22.82 -21.60 40.89
CA ARG A 39 -22.64 -22.02 42.29
C ARG A 39 -23.89 -22.68 42.87
N GLN A 40 -25.07 -22.11 42.63
CA GLN A 40 -26.34 -22.73 43.07
C GLN A 40 -26.56 -24.09 42.40
N GLU A 41 -26.27 -24.21 41.10
CA GLU A 41 -26.35 -25.49 40.39
C GLU A 41 -25.40 -26.54 40.96
N THR A 42 -24.18 -26.13 41.30
CA THR A 42 -23.20 -27.03 41.93
C THR A 42 -23.67 -27.48 43.31
N LEU A 43 -24.23 -26.56 44.12
CA LEU A 43 -24.81 -26.88 45.42
C LEU A 43 -26.06 -27.77 45.33
N LYS A 44 -26.87 -27.67 44.26
CA LYS A 44 -28.03 -28.55 44.03
C LYS A 44 -27.62 -30.01 43.88
N ARG A 45 -26.38 -30.31 43.44
CA ARG A 45 -25.87 -31.68 43.34
C ARG A 45 -25.67 -32.33 44.72
N PHE A 46 -25.52 -31.54 45.78
CA PHE A 46 -25.37 -32.00 47.16
C PHE A 46 -26.65 -31.70 47.96
N ASP A 47 -27.79 -32.21 47.50
CA ASP A 47 -29.11 -32.01 48.10
C ASP A 47 -29.44 -33.01 49.22
N LEU A 48 -28.68 -34.08 49.34
CA LEU A 48 -28.88 -35.09 50.38
C LEU A 48 -28.75 -34.50 51.80
N PRO A 49 -29.57 -34.95 52.77
CA PRO A 49 -29.72 -34.31 54.08
C PRO A 49 -28.48 -34.39 54.98
N HIS A 50 -27.52 -35.26 54.67
CA HIS A 50 -26.29 -35.41 55.43
C HIS A 50 -25.20 -34.39 55.04
N PHE A 51 -25.40 -33.61 53.98
CA PHE A 51 -24.45 -32.57 53.57
C PHE A 51 -24.84 -31.19 54.12
N LYS A 52 -23.88 -30.56 54.82
CA LYS A 52 -23.93 -29.13 55.12
C LYS A 52 -23.30 -28.35 53.96
N LYS A 53 -24.11 -27.62 53.22
CA LYS A 53 -23.67 -26.77 52.10
C LYS A 53 -23.18 -25.43 52.59
N VAL A 54 -21.88 -25.16 52.42
CA VAL A 54 -21.26 -23.86 52.69
C VAL A 54 -20.52 -23.43 51.44
N ALA A 55 -20.81 -22.22 50.95
CA ALA A 55 -20.08 -21.65 49.84
C ALA A 55 -19.39 -20.36 50.28
N THR A 56 -18.06 -20.42 50.35
CA THR A 56 -17.22 -19.28 50.70
C THR A 56 -16.51 -18.80 49.45
N VAL A 57 -16.82 -17.58 49.01
CA VAL A 57 -16.10 -16.95 47.90
C VAL A 57 -15.05 -16.03 48.51
N VAL A 58 -13.80 -16.44 48.45
CA VAL A 58 -12.67 -15.61 48.89
C VAL A 58 -12.17 -14.85 47.67
N MET A 59 -12.60 -13.58 47.55
CA MET A 59 -11.97 -12.64 46.63
C MET A 59 -10.83 -11.95 47.36
N GLY A 60 -9.60 -12.41 47.14
CA GLY A 60 -8.43 -11.67 47.57
C GLY A 60 -8.24 -10.43 46.69
N GLU A 61 -7.79 -9.33 47.29
CA GLU A 61 -7.18 -8.28 46.48
C GLU A 61 -5.86 -8.81 45.90
N PRO A 62 -5.58 -8.60 44.61
CA PRO A 62 -4.26 -8.92 44.07
C PRO A 62 -3.20 -8.05 44.76
N SER A 63 -1.97 -8.57 44.87
CA SER A 63 -0.85 -7.81 45.44
C SER A 63 -0.66 -6.47 44.70
N GLU A 64 -0.17 -5.46 45.41
CA GLU A 64 0.09 -4.13 44.83
C GLU A 64 1.03 -4.22 43.63
N GLU A 65 2.05 -5.08 43.72
CA GLU A 65 2.99 -5.39 42.63
C GLU A 65 2.26 -5.88 41.36
N TYR A 66 1.31 -6.80 41.50
CA TYR A 66 0.53 -7.30 40.37
C TYR A 66 -0.37 -6.20 39.79
N LYS A 67 -1.00 -5.37 40.64
CA LYS A 67 -1.80 -4.23 40.19
C LYS A 67 -0.96 -3.24 39.37
N GLN A 68 0.24 -2.90 39.85
CA GLN A 68 1.18 -2.01 39.17
C GLN A 68 1.62 -2.57 37.82
N LYS A 69 2.07 -3.84 37.79
CA LYS A 69 2.47 -4.51 36.54
C LYS A 69 1.36 -4.53 35.49
N GLN A 70 0.13 -4.81 35.92
CA GLN A 70 -1.03 -4.81 35.02
C GLN A 70 -1.42 -3.40 34.54
N LEU A 71 -1.17 -2.37 35.35
CA LEU A 71 -1.40 -0.97 34.98
C LEU A 71 -0.34 -0.49 33.98
N GLU A 72 0.93 -0.81 34.22
CA GLU A 72 2.04 -0.52 33.34
C GLU A 72 1.86 -1.18 31.96
N LYS A 73 1.51 -2.47 31.93
CA LYS A 73 1.20 -3.17 30.67
C LYS A 73 0.08 -2.48 29.88
N ARG A 74 -1.01 -2.07 30.55
CA ARG A 74 -2.11 -1.34 29.90
C ARG A 74 -1.69 0.03 29.40
N LEU A 75 -0.78 0.69 30.11
CA LEU A 75 -0.25 1.99 29.73
C LEU A 75 0.62 1.86 28.47
N GLN A 76 1.52 0.88 28.44
CA GLN A 76 2.33 0.54 27.26
C GLN A 76 1.45 0.20 26.05
N GLU A 77 0.43 -0.66 26.21
CA GLU A 77 -0.51 -0.98 25.13
C GLU A 77 -1.26 0.25 24.59
N LYS A 78 -1.58 1.21 25.45
CA LYS A 78 -2.23 2.47 25.02
C LYS A 78 -1.26 3.40 24.30
N GLN A 79 -0.03 3.51 24.80
CA GLN A 79 1.03 4.29 24.15
C GLN A 79 1.33 3.74 22.77
N ALA A 80 1.57 2.43 22.65
CA ALA A 80 1.83 1.78 21.36
C ALA A 80 0.70 2.03 20.34
N LYS A 81 -0.57 1.95 20.76
CA LYS A 81 -1.72 2.29 19.89
C LYS A 81 -1.72 3.75 19.47
N SER A 82 -1.50 4.66 20.42
CA SER A 82 -1.44 6.11 20.14
C SER A 82 -0.29 6.45 19.19
N ASP A 83 0.86 5.81 19.36
CA ASP A 83 2.05 6.04 18.54
C ASP A 83 1.85 5.52 17.12
N VAL A 84 1.22 4.34 16.95
CA VAL A 84 0.84 3.82 15.63
C VAL A 84 -0.15 4.74 14.93
N GLU A 85 -1.19 5.22 15.62
CA GLU A 85 -2.16 6.16 15.05
C GLU A 85 -1.52 7.50 14.68
N TRP A 86 -0.59 7.99 15.50
CA TRP A 86 0.13 9.24 15.24
C TRP A 86 1.08 9.12 14.05
N LYS A 87 1.84 8.03 13.96
CA LYS A 87 2.70 7.72 12.82
C LYS A 87 1.87 7.62 11.53
N ALA A 88 0.78 6.86 11.54
CA ALA A 88 -0.12 6.74 10.39
C ALA A 88 -0.66 8.11 9.92
N LYS A 89 -1.08 8.97 10.86
CA LYS A 89 -1.54 10.34 10.52
C LYS A 89 -0.42 11.19 9.91
N LYS A 90 0.80 11.09 10.46
CA LYS A 90 1.96 11.84 9.95
C LYS A 90 2.34 11.38 8.54
N ASP A 91 2.32 10.08 8.29
CA ASP A 91 2.62 9.50 6.99
C ASP A 91 1.56 9.86 5.95
N GLU A 92 0.28 9.86 6.33
CA GLU A 92 -0.80 10.36 5.46
C GLU A 92 -0.64 11.85 5.12
N GLU A 93 -0.26 12.67 6.10
CA GLU A 93 -0.04 14.10 5.87
C GLU A 93 1.15 14.34 4.93
N ASN A 94 2.25 13.60 5.12
CA ASN A 94 3.41 13.64 4.24
C ASN A 94 3.06 13.20 2.82
N ARG A 95 2.35 12.08 2.68
CA ARG A 95 1.88 11.58 1.37
C ARG A 95 0.96 12.58 0.67
N LYS A 96 0.06 13.24 1.39
CA LYS A 96 -0.80 14.30 0.83
C LYS A 96 0.03 15.48 0.33
N LYS A 97 1.02 15.93 1.11
CA LYS A 97 1.94 17.01 0.70
C LYS A 97 2.75 16.64 -0.55
N GLU A 98 3.23 15.40 -0.65
CA GLU A 98 3.99 14.93 -1.82
C GLU A 98 3.12 14.83 -3.07
N VAL A 99 1.91 14.30 -2.94
CA VAL A 99 0.95 14.25 -4.05
C VAL A 99 0.59 15.66 -4.52
N GLU A 100 0.37 16.60 -3.60
CA GLU A 100 0.09 18.01 -3.95
C GLU A 100 1.27 18.67 -4.67
N LYS A 101 2.50 18.46 -4.17
CA LYS A 101 3.73 18.95 -4.82
C LYS A 101 3.87 18.38 -6.24
N ARG A 102 3.68 17.08 -6.41
CA ARG A 102 3.75 16.41 -7.71
C ARG A 102 2.67 16.90 -8.67
N GLN A 103 1.45 17.10 -8.19
CA GLN A 103 0.36 17.66 -8.98
C GLN A 103 0.65 19.10 -9.43
N LYS A 104 1.20 19.94 -8.56
CA LYS A 104 1.63 21.31 -8.92
C LYS A 104 2.72 21.29 -9.99
N GLN A 105 3.75 20.45 -9.83
CA GLN A 105 4.82 20.30 -10.82
C GLN A 105 4.30 19.81 -12.18
N LEU A 106 3.39 18.83 -12.19
CA LEU A 106 2.77 18.34 -13.41
C LEU A 106 1.88 19.40 -14.08
N ALA A 107 1.14 20.19 -13.30
CA ALA A 107 0.33 21.29 -13.82
C ALA A 107 1.20 22.40 -14.44
N GLU A 108 2.31 22.77 -13.80
CA GLU A 108 3.27 23.73 -14.34
C GLU A 108 3.96 23.22 -15.61
N MET A 109 4.39 21.96 -15.63
CA MET A 109 4.97 21.31 -16.81
C MET A 109 3.96 21.27 -17.96
N ARG A 110 2.70 20.92 -17.69
CA ARG A 110 1.63 20.91 -18.69
C ARG A 110 1.35 22.31 -19.24
N ARG A 111 1.30 23.33 -18.38
CA ARG A 111 1.12 24.72 -18.80
C ARG A 111 2.27 25.20 -19.69
N LYS A 112 3.52 24.89 -19.33
CA LYS A 112 4.70 25.20 -20.15
C LYS A 112 4.67 24.47 -21.49
N ALA A 113 4.28 23.19 -21.51
CA ALA A 113 4.15 22.40 -22.73
C ALA A 113 3.03 22.94 -23.65
N ASP A 114 1.89 23.33 -23.09
CA ASP A 114 0.79 23.93 -23.85
C ASP A 114 1.16 25.31 -24.41
N GLU A 115 1.89 26.13 -23.66
CA GLU A 115 2.42 27.42 -24.14
C GLU A 115 3.46 27.23 -25.25
N ALA A 116 4.38 26.26 -25.11
CA ALA A 116 5.36 25.92 -26.14
C ALA A 116 4.69 25.39 -27.41
N ARG A 117 3.66 24.53 -27.26
CA ARG A 117 2.88 24.00 -28.38
C ARG A 117 2.09 25.08 -29.11
N LYS A 118 1.53 26.05 -28.39
CA LYS A 118 0.85 27.22 -28.99
C LYS A 118 1.82 28.07 -29.79
N LYS A 119 2.99 28.42 -29.23
CA LYS A 119 4.04 29.17 -29.93
C LYS A 119 4.52 28.44 -31.19
N ALA A 120 4.81 27.14 -31.08
CA ALA A 120 5.22 26.33 -32.22
C ALA A 120 4.12 26.24 -33.31
N ALA A 121 2.85 26.17 -32.91
CA ALA A 121 1.73 26.17 -33.85
C ALA A 121 1.54 27.53 -34.56
N GLU A 122 1.75 28.65 -33.86
CA GLU A 122 1.72 29.99 -34.47
C GLU A 122 2.89 30.20 -35.43
N ASP A 123 4.11 29.83 -35.05
CA ASP A 123 5.28 29.90 -35.92
C ASP A 123 5.13 29.00 -37.16
N ALA A 124 4.56 27.79 -36.99
CA ALA A 124 4.27 26.90 -38.11
C ALA A 124 3.20 27.46 -39.05
N LYS A 125 2.16 28.14 -38.51
CA LYS A 125 1.17 28.84 -39.34
C LYS A 125 1.79 30.00 -40.11
N ARG A 126 2.61 30.82 -39.45
CA ARG A 126 3.30 31.95 -40.11
C ARG A 126 4.22 31.48 -41.23
N LYS A 127 5.00 30.41 -41.00
CA LYS A 127 5.86 29.80 -42.03
C LYS A 127 5.05 29.25 -43.21
N ARG A 128 3.91 28.58 -42.95
CA ARG A 128 3.03 28.09 -44.01
C ARG A 128 2.41 29.23 -44.83
N GLU A 129 2.02 30.33 -44.20
CA GLU A 129 1.50 31.51 -44.91
C GLU A 129 2.57 32.21 -45.74
N GLU A 130 3.80 32.34 -45.22
CA GLU A 130 4.95 32.88 -45.97
C GLU A 130 5.30 31.97 -47.17
N GLU A 131 5.31 30.65 -46.99
CA GLU A 131 5.60 29.69 -48.06
C GLU A 131 4.49 29.68 -49.13
N LEU A 132 3.22 29.77 -48.74
CA LEU A 132 2.10 29.89 -49.67
C LEU A 132 2.18 31.19 -50.49
N LYS A 133 2.50 32.33 -49.85
CA LYS A 133 2.72 33.60 -50.56
C LYS A 133 3.89 33.53 -51.53
N ARG A 134 4.98 32.86 -51.15
CA ARG A 134 6.16 32.68 -52.01
C ARG A 134 5.84 31.77 -53.20
N LYS A 135 5.07 30.69 -52.99
CA LYS A 135 4.58 29.81 -54.06
C LYS A 135 3.59 30.50 -54.99
N GLU A 136 2.70 31.35 -54.49
CA GLU A 136 1.82 32.18 -55.34
C GLU A 136 2.61 33.19 -56.18
N ALA A 137 3.61 33.85 -55.60
CA ALA A 137 4.48 34.76 -56.33
C ALA A 137 5.28 34.02 -57.42
N GLU A 138 5.80 32.83 -57.11
CA GLU A 138 6.53 32.01 -58.09
C GLU A 138 5.61 31.46 -59.19
N LYS A 139 4.37 31.07 -58.86
CA LYS A 139 3.36 30.67 -59.85
C LYS A 139 2.98 31.83 -60.77
N LYS A 140 2.78 33.05 -60.23
CA LYS A 140 2.51 34.23 -61.06
C LYS A 140 3.70 34.60 -61.94
N ALA A 141 4.92 34.51 -61.44
CA ALA A 141 6.13 34.73 -62.23
C ALA A 141 6.30 33.67 -63.33
N LYS A 142 5.96 32.40 -63.04
CA LYS A 142 5.96 31.32 -64.04
C LYS A 142 4.86 31.49 -65.07
N GLU A 143 3.63 31.88 -64.71
CA GLU A 143 2.58 32.19 -65.69
C GLU A 143 2.91 33.40 -66.57
N GLU A 144 3.60 34.41 -66.03
CA GLU A 144 4.05 35.57 -66.81
C GLU A 144 5.25 35.24 -67.72
N ALA A 145 6.16 34.36 -67.26
CA ALA A 145 7.24 33.81 -68.08
C ALA A 145 6.70 32.86 -69.16
N GLU A 146 5.68 32.05 -68.88
CA GLU A 146 5.06 31.14 -69.83
C GLU A 146 4.21 31.90 -70.87
N LYS A 147 3.58 33.02 -70.48
CA LYS A 147 2.97 33.96 -71.45
C LYS A 147 4.01 34.64 -72.35
N LYS A 148 5.22 34.93 -71.84
CA LYS A 148 6.33 35.45 -72.66
C LYS A 148 7.02 34.37 -73.50
N ALA A 149 7.03 33.11 -73.06
CA ALA A 149 7.59 31.99 -73.82
C ALA A 149 6.63 31.50 -74.93
N LYS A 150 5.31 31.62 -74.74
CA LYS A 150 4.32 31.33 -75.81
C LYS A 150 4.27 32.36 -76.93
N GLU A 151 4.94 33.50 -76.80
CA GLU A 151 5.15 34.47 -77.90
C GLU A 151 6.51 34.29 -78.60
N GLY A 152 7.31 33.31 -78.18
CA GLY A 152 8.66 33.08 -78.73
C GLY A 152 9.15 31.64 -78.59
N ALA A 153 8.37 30.64 -79.01
CA ALA A 153 8.85 29.27 -79.17
C ALA A 153 7.89 28.43 -80.03
N GLU A 154 7.72 28.82 -81.29
CA GLU A 154 7.30 27.92 -82.37
C GLU A 154 8.55 27.58 -83.20
N LYS A 155 9.44 26.72 -82.65
CA LYS A 155 10.45 25.92 -83.39
C LYS A 155 11.29 25.02 -82.47
N GLU A 156 11.41 23.76 -82.88
CA GLU A 156 12.31 22.67 -82.44
C GLU A 156 12.05 22.12 -81.02
N GLY A 157 11.74 20.84 -80.78
CA GLY A 157 12.22 19.58 -81.39
C GLY A 157 12.82 18.77 -80.22
N GLU A 158 12.08 17.83 -79.62
CA GLU A 158 12.11 16.38 -79.82
C GLU A 158 13.37 15.64 -79.30
N GLU A 159 13.11 14.51 -78.62
CA GLU A 159 13.98 13.37 -78.25
C GLU A 159 14.76 13.28 -76.90
N ALA A 160 14.17 12.44 -76.03
CA ALA A 160 14.68 11.13 -75.55
C ALA A 160 15.54 10.97 -74.26
N LYS A 161 15.08 9.97 -73.46
CA LYS A 161 15.80 9.03 -72.57
C LYS A 161 16.35 9.59 -71.23
N GLU A 162 16.38 8.89 -70.09
CA GLU A 162 16.33 7.45 -69.74
C GLU A 162 16.05 7.30 -68.22
N GLU A 163 15.45 6.17 -67.83
CA GLU A 163 15.38 5.57 -66.47
C GLU A 163 16.77 5.49 -65.76
N PRO A 164 16.88 5.43 -64.41
CA PRO A 164 16.48 4.23 -63.65
C PRO A 164 16.06 4.36 -62.16
N LYS A 165 15.44 3.26 -61.68
CA LYS A 165 15.30 2.74 -60.30
C LYS A 165 16.64 2.63 -59.54
N PRO A 166 16.67 2.69 -58.19
CA PRO A 166 16.48 1.50 -57.30
C PRO A 166 15.65 1.87 -56.02
N GLU A 167 14.93 1.03 -55.26
CA GLU A 167 15.10 -0.30 -54.62
C GLU A 167 16.22 -0.40 -53.54
N GLU A 168 15.87 -1.10 -52.44
CA GLU A 168 16.62 -1.38 -51.18
C GLU A 168 16.63 -0.27 -50.10
N ALA A 169 15.92 -0.41 -48.97
CA ALA A 169 16.07 -1.38 -47.86
C ALA A 169 17.29 -1.08 -46.98
N GLU A 170 17.07 -0.54 -45.79
CA GLU A 170 17.98 -0.76 -44.67
C GLU A 170 17.23 -0.70 -43.32
N GLU A 171 17.27 -1.84 -42.63
CA GLU A 171 16.87 -2.06 -41.24
C GLU A 171 17.62 -1.11 -40.30
N VAL A 172 16.91 -0.38 -39.44
CA VAL A 172 17.49 0.10 -38.19
C VAL A 172 16.83 -0.64 -37.05
N LYS A 173 17.56 -1.67 -36.62
CA LYS A 173 17.38 -2.50 -35.45
C LYS A 173 17.40 -1.61 -34.21
N GLU A 174 16.23 -1.33 -33.65
CA GLU A 174 16.09 -0.60 -32.39
C GLU A 174 16.38 -1.56 -31.22
N GLU A 175 17.63 -1.57 -30.75
CA GLU A 175 18.04 -2.18 -29.49
C GLU A 175 17.32 -1.46 -28.33
N LYS A 176 16.18 -2.02 -27.93
CA LYS A 176 15.56 -1.70 -26.64
C LYS A 176 16.18 -2.61 -25.58
N LYS A 177 17.39 -2.27 -25.14
CA LYS A 177 17.96 -2.80 -23.89
C LYS A 177 17.28 -2.05 -22.74
N GLU A 178 16.37 -2.75 -22.07
CA GLU A 178 15.83 -2.35 -20.78
C GLU A 178 16.97 -2.17 -19.78
N GLU A 179 17.38 -0.93 -19.53
CA GLU A 179 17.99 -0.56 -18.27
C GLU A 179 16.89 -0.54 -17.21
N GLN A 180 16.83 -1.62 -16.43
CA GLN A 180 16.25 -1.60 -15.10
C GLN A 180 17.12 -0.68 -14.23
N PRO A 181 16.58 0.39 -13.61
CA PRO A 181 17.23 0.97 -12.46
C PRO A 181 17.03 0.00 -11.29
N LYS A 182 18.06 -0.79 -11.01
CA LYS A 182 18.16 -1.65 -9.83
C LYS A 182 19.20 -1.03 -8.90
N GLU A 183 18.89 0.14 -8.36
CA GLU A 183 19.69 0.80 -7.34
C GLU A 183 18.79 1.76 -6.56
N GLU A 184 18.21 1.27 -5.46
CA GLU A 184 17.65 2.00 -4.30
C GLU A 184 16.78 1.04 -3.46
N VAL A 185 17.35 -0.11 -3.03
CA VAL A 185 16.78 -0.92 -1.93
C VAL A 185 17.92 -1.50 -1.08
N LYS A 186 19.02 -0.76 -0.89
CA LYS A 186 20.16 -1.26 -0.09
C LYS A 186 20.57 -0.35 1.07
N GLU A 187 19.80 0.68 1.38
CA GLU A 187 20.05 1.53 2.57
C GLU A 187 19.00 1.36 3.68
N GLU A 188 17.88 0.65 3.47
CA GLU A 188 16.90 0.40 4.54
C GLU A 188 17.16 -0.88 5.35
N GLU A 189 18.01 -1.81 4.87
CA GLU A 189 18.29 -3.07 5.59
C GLU A 189 19.44 -2.94 6.60
N GLU A 190 20.27 -1.87 6.52
CA GLU A 190 21.40 -1.66 7.44
C GLU A 190 21.04 -0.79 8.67
N GLU A 191 19.83 -0.22 8.72
CA GLU A 191 19.34 0.57 9.86
C GLU A 191 18.48 -0.25 10.85
N GLU A 192 17.94 -1.41 10.43
CA GLU A 192 17.25 -2.33 11.34
C GLU A 192 18.23 -3.18 12.17
N GLU A 193 19.36 -3.64 11.60
CA GLU A 193 20.35 -4.44 12.35
C GLU A 193 21.05 -3.67 13.49
N LYS A 194 21.12 -2.33 13.42
CA LYS A 194 21.73 -1.53 14.51
C LYS A 194 20.80 -1.27 15.70
N LYS A 195 19.49 -1.45 15.56
CA LYS A 195 18.56 -1.27 16.68
C LYS A 195 18.47 -2.51 17.58
N ASP A 196 18.56 -3.70 17.00
CA ASP A 196 18.54 -4.94 17.80
C ASP A 196 19.84 -5.10 18.62
N GLU A 197 20.99 -4.62 18.13
CA GLU A 197 22.26 -4.74 18.87
C GLU A 197 22.40 -3.74 20.05
N GLU A 198 21.60 -2.68 20.09
CA GLU A 198 21.58 -1.70 21.19
C GLU A 198 20.59 -2.10 22.30
N GLU A 199 19.55 -2.88 21.98
CA GLU A 199 18.60 -3.40 22.96
C GLU A 199 19.16 -4.60 23.74
N GLU A 200 20.03 -5.43 23.14
CA GLU A 200 20.70 -6.56 23.81
C GLU A 200 21.83 -6.15 24.79
N LYS A 201 22.33 -4.90 24.71
CA LYS A 201 23.37 -4.38 25.64
C LYS A 201 22.79 -3.61 26.83
N ALA A 202 21.47 -3.43 26.88
CA ALA A 202 20.79 -2.68 27.94
C ALA A 202 20.08 -3.58 28.98
N GLU A 203 20.08 -4.91 28.80
CA GLU A 203 19.59 -5.91 29.75
C GLU A 203 20.75 -6.60 30.51
#